data_AF-A0A9D6MAC9-F1
#
_entry.id   AF-A0A9D6MAC9-F1
#
_cell.length_a   1.000
_cell.length_b   1.000
_cell.length_c   1.000
_cell.angle_alpha   90.00
_cell.angle_beta   90.00
_cell.angle_gamma   90.00
#
_symmetry.space_group_name_H-M   'P 1'
#
loop_
_entity.id
_entity.type
_entity.pdbx_description
1 polymer ?
#
loop_
_entity_poly.entity_id
_entity_poly.type
_entity_poly.pdbx_seq_one_letter_code
_entity_poly.pdbx_strand_id
1 'polypeptide(L)'
;MHLNPRRIVPLIAVVLLAAFAVWYFVGRVAATNGPLAASGTIEATEINISPELGGRAITVNVQEGDVVKAGDVLIQLDATLLKTQRAQAAAALAAASANYRLLKDGPATPQGAAQIARAELEMLQAQQALDDLVSNADTARAAAELEVANAKQAVYDA
;
A
#
# COMPACT_ATOMS: atom_id res chain seq x y z
N MET A 1 -20.22 88.49 -24.01
CA MET A 1 -20.00 88.18 -22.57
C MET A 1 -18.51 87.96 -22.35
N HIS A 2 -17.77 89.00 -21.98
CA HIS A 2 -16.38 88.87 -21.54
C HIS A 2 -16.34 88.23 -20.15
N LEU A 3 -15.64 87.11 -20.05
CA LEU A 3 -15.48 86.32 -18.85
C LEU A 3 -14.27 86.90 -18.09
N ASN A 4 -14.46 87.35 -16.83
CA ASN A 4 -13.44 88.08 -16.07
C ASN A 4 -12.27 87.15 -15.66
N PRO A 5 -11.07 87.32 -16.24
CA PRO A 5 -9.96 86.37 -16.08
C PRO A 5 -9.50 86.23 -14.62
N ARG A 6 -9.71 87.26 -13.79
CA ARG A 6 -9.30 87.27 -12.37
C ARG A 6 -10.14 86.37 -11.45
N ARG A 7 -11.34 85.94 -11.88
CA ARG A 7 -12.21 85.02 -11.10
C ARG A 7 -12.24 83.60 -11.66
N ILE A 8 -11.81 83.42 -12.91
CA ILE A 8 -11.86 82.14 -13.62
C ILE A 8 -10.59 81.32 -13.35
N VAL A 9 -9.44 81.98 -13.23
CA VAL A 9 -8.17 81.34 -12.87
C VAL A 9 -8.25 80.50 -11.58
N PRO A 10 -8.79 81.01 -10.44
CA PRO A 10 -8.91 80.19 -9.23
C PRO A 10 -9.92 79.05 -9.38
N LEU A 11 -11.00 79.23 -10.15
CA LEU A 11 -11.99 78.19 -10.41
C LEU A 11 -11.37 77.04 -11.22
N ILE A 12 -10.59 77.37 -12.26
CA ILE A 12 -9.85 76.39 -13.06
C ILE A 12 -8.82 75.66 -12.19
N ALA A 13 -8.11 76.37 -11.31
CA ALA A 13 -7.14 75.75 -10.41
C ALA A 13 -7.79 74.73 -9.46
N VAL A 14 -8.96 75.04 -8.90
CA VAL A 14 -9.71 74.12 -8.03
C VAL A 14 -10.22 72.90 -8.80
N VAL A 15 -10.73 73.10 -10.03
CA VAL A 15 -11.18 71.99 -10.88
C VAL A 15 -10.01 71.08 -11.28
N LEU A 16 -8.86 71.65 -11.60
CA LEU A 16 -7.65 70.88 -11.92
C LEU A 16 -7.13 70.10 -10.70
N LEU A 17 -7.15 70.71 -9.50
CA LEU A 17 -6.79 70.04 -8.26
C LEU A 17 -7.75 68.89 -7.93
N ALA A 18 -9.05 69.09 -8.12
CA ALA A 18 -10.05 68.03 -7.92
C ALA A 18 -9.87 66.89 -8.93
N ALA A 19 -9.64 67.20 -10.20
CA ALA A 19 -9.38 66.20 -11.24
C ALA A 19 -8.08 65.41 -10.95
N PHE A 20 -7.03 66.09 -10.50
CA PHE A 20 -5.78 65.45 -10.09
C PHE A 20 -5.97 64.55 -8.87
N ALA A 21 -6.71 65.01 -7.85
CA ALA A 21 -7.03 64.20 -6.68
C ALA A 21 -7.83 62.95 -7.06
N VAL A 22 -8.86 63.08 -7.90
CA VAL A 22 -9.65 61.93 -8.37
C VAL A 22 -8.78 60.96 -9.16
N TRP A 23 -7.97 61.44 -10.10
CA TRP A 23 -7.05 60.59 -10.87
C TRP A 23 -6.06 59.85 -9.96
N TYR A 24 -5.49 60.56 -8.99
CA TYR A 24 -4.54 60.00 -8.03
C TYR A 24 -5.16 58.92 -7.12
N PHE A 25 -6.37 59.15 -6.60
CA PHE A 25 -7.04 58.20 -5.72
C PHE A 25 -7.60 56.99 -6.48
N VAL A 26 -8.17 57.18 -7.68
CA VAL A 26 -8.70 56.08 -8.51
C VAL A 26 -7.55 55.21 -9.05
N GLY A 27 -6.44 55.81 -9.45
CA GLY A 27 -5.25 55.09 -9.92
C GLY A 27 -4.64 54.17 -8.85
N ARG A 28 -4.77 54.53 -7.55
CA ARG A 28 -4.32 53.66 -6.45
C ARG A 28 -5.27 52.50 -6.16
N VAL A 29 -6.58 52.69 -6.29
CA VAL A 29 -7.58 51.63 -6.05
C VAL A 29 -7.50 50.55 -7.14
N ALA A 30 -7.15 50.91 -8.38
CA ALA A 30 -6.95 49.93 -9.45
C ALA A 30 -5.68 49.06 -9.26
N ALA A 31 -4.70 49.53 -8.49
CA ALA A 31 -3.42 48.85 -8.29
C ALA A 31 -3.43 47.77 -7.19
N THR A 32 -4.53 47.62 -6.44
CA THR A 32 -4.62 46.63 -5.34
C THR A 32 -5.12 45.25 -5.78
N ASN A 33 -5.47 45.07 -7.06
CA ASN A 33 -5.96 43.81 -7.61
C ASN A 33 -4.83 43.03 -8.33
N GLY A 34 -3.72 42.79 -7.63
CA GLY A 34 -2.73 41.81 -8.07
C GLY A 34 -3.31 40.38 -7.97
N PRO A 35 -2.87 39.43 -8.81
CA PRO A 35 -3.35 38.05 -8.71
C PRO A 35 -3.08 37.49 -7.31
N LEU A 36 -4.11 36.90 -6.70
CA LEU A 36 -4.03 36.21 -5.41
C LEU A 36 -3.04 35.05 -5.52
N ALA A 37 -1.80 35.25 -5.06
CA ALA A 37 -0.80 34.21 -4.94
C ALA A 37 -0.94 33.57 -3.55
N ALA A 38 -1.53 32.39 -3.50
CA ALA A 38 -1.52 31.53 -2.31
C ALA A 38 -0.38 30.53 -2.46
N SER A 39 0.42 30.35 -1.40
CA SER A 39 1.35 29.21 -1.31
C SER A 39 0.81 28.21 -0.28
N GLY A 40 1.01 26.94 -0.57
CA GLY A 40 0.65 25.83 0.29
C GLY A 40 1.58 24.66 0.01
N THR A 41 1.59 23.69 0.91
CA THR A 41 2.36 22.46 0.76
C THR A 41 1.42 21.37 0.23
N ILE A 42 1.91 20.54 -0.69
CA ILE A 42 1.23 19.31 -1.08
C ILE A 42 1.83 18.20 -0.21
N GLU A 43 0.98 17.54 0.57
CA GLU A 43 1.38 16.36 1.35
C GLU A 43 0.94 15.09 0.61
N ALA A 44 1.79 14.07 0.64
CA ALA A 44 1.51 12.77 0.06
C ALA A 44 2.06 11.68 0.99
N THR A 45 1.27 10.64 1.21
CA THR A 45 1.69 9.47 1.98
C THR A 45 2.48 8.53 1.08
N GLU A 46 3.77 8.35 1.37
CA GLU A 46 4.63 7.42 0.66
C GLU A 46 4.71 6.10 1.44
N ILE A 47 4.43 4.99 0.76
CA ILE A 47 4.50 3.63 1.34
C ILE A 47 5.44 2.80 0.48
N ASN A 48 6.48 2.27 1.12
CA ASN A 48 7.39 1.35 0.45
C ASN A 48 6.87 -0.09 0.64
N ILE A 49 6.63 -0.79 -0.46
CA ILE A 49 6.11 -2.16 -0.45
C ILE A 49 7.26 -3.13 -0.69
N SER A 50 7.52 -4.01 0.28
CA SER A 50 8.56 -5.03 0.20
C SER A 50 7.97 -6.43 0.40
N PRO A 51 8.55 -7.46 -0.23
CA PRO A 51 8.14 -8.83 0.03
C PRO A 51 8.65 -9.31 1.39
N GLU A 52 7.76 -9.95 2.16
CA GLU A 52 8.09 -10.60 3.45
C GLU A 52 9.11 -11.74 3.32
N LEU A 53 9.06 -12.44 2.18
CA LEU A 53 9.95 -13.56 1.89
C LEU A 53 10.89 -13.18 0.76
N GLY A 54 12.19 -13.41 0.97
CA GLY A 54 13.19 -13.28 -0.08
C GLY A 54 12.94 -14.26 -1.22
N GLY A 55 13.08 -13.80 -2.46
CA GLY A 55 12.86 -14.62 -3.64
C GLY A 55 13.17 -13.88 -4.94
N ARG A 56 13.22 -14.60 -6.05
CA ARG A 56 13.40 -14.01 -7.38
C ARG A 56 12.05 -13.55 -7.92
N ALA A 57 11.94 -12.30 -8.38
CA ALA A 57 10.76 -11.84 -9.11
C ALA A 57 10.67 -12.53 -10.48
N ILE A 58 9.53 -13.16 -10.77
CA ILE A 58 9.22 -13.76 -12.07
C ILE A 58 8.49 -12.75 -12.95
N THR A 59 7.61 -11.95 -12.36
CA THR A 59 6.77 -11.01 -13.11
C THR A 59 6.48 -9.77 -12.28
N VAL A 60 6.50 -8.61 -12.95
CA VAL A 60 6.02 -7.33 -12.43
C VAL A 60 4.76 -6.99 -13.22
N ASN A 61 3.63 -6.84 -12.54
CA ASN A 61 2.31 -6.70 -13.17
C ASN A 61 1.86 -5.24 -13.35
N VAL A 62 2.69 -4.28 -12.93
CA VAL A 62 2.36 -2.85 -12.88
C VAL A 62 3.49 -2.03 -13.47
N GLN A 63 3.16 -0.85 -14.00
CA GLN A 63 4.13 0.15 -14.45
C GLN A 63 4.14 1.37 -13.53
N GLU A 64 5.22 2.16 -13.60
CA GLU A 64 5.32 3.40 -12.85
C GLU A 64 4.18 4.37 -13.25
N GLY A 65 3.48 4.91 -12.25
CA GLY A 65 2.34 5.80 -12.45
C GLY A 65 0.97 5.11 -12.57
N ASP A 66 0.93 3.77 -12.56
CA ASP A 66 -0.33 3.03 -12.54
C ASP A 66 -1.08 3.21 -11.21
N VAL A 67 -2.42 3.30 -11.29
CA VAL A 67 -3.29 3.34 -10.13
C VAL A 67 -3.59 1.91 -9.68
N VAL A 68 -3.20 1.57 -8.45
CA VAL A 68 -3.37 0.23 -7.87
C VAL A 68 -4.30 0.27 -6.65
N LYS A 69 -4.96 -0.85 -6.36
CA LYS A 69 -5.83 -1.02 -5.21
C LYS A 69 -5.27 -2.04 -4.24
N ALA A 70 -5.69 -1.97 -2.98
CA ALA A 70 -5.32 -2.95 -1.99
C ALA A 70 -5.79 -4.35 -2.41
N GLY A 71 -4.86 -5.31 -2.43
CA GLY A 71 -5.10 -6.68 -2.89
C GLY A 71 -4.62 -6.96 -4.32
N ASP A 72 -4.22 -5.94 -5.07
CA ASP A 72 -3.64 -6.13 -6.40
C ASP A 72 -2.25 -6.77 -6.29
N VAL A 73 -2.01 -7.78 -7.13
CA VAL A 73 -0.72 -8.47 -7.19
C VAL A 73 0.25 -7.61 -8.00
N LEU A 74 1.15 -6.90 -7.31
CA LEU A 74 2.14 -6.04 -7.96
C LEU A 74 3.30 -6.84 -8.56
N ILE A 75 3.82 -7.80 -7.80
CA ILE A 75 4.99 -8.61 -8.16
C ILE A 75 4.70 -10.07 -7.82
N GLN A 76 5.11 -10.99 -8.69
CA GLN A 76 5.06 -12.42 -8.43
C GLN A 76 6.45 -12.99 -8.22
N LEU A 77 6.68 -13.60 -7.06
CA LEU A 77 7.94 -14.25 -6.69
C LEU A 77 7.97 -15.73 -7.09
N ASP A 78 9.18 -16.24 -7.32
CA ASP A 78 9.42 -17.65 -7.59
C ASP A 78 9.19 -18.51 -6.36
N ALA A 79 8.04 -19.19 -6.34
CA ALA A 79 7.65 -20.12 -5.29
C ALA A 79 7.98 -21.59 -5.63
N THR A 80 8.78 -21.88 -6.66
CA THR A 80 9.02 -23.26 -7.12
C THR A 80 9.62 -24.13 -6.02
N LEU A 81 10.61 -23.61 -5.29
CA LEU A 81 11.24 -24.32 -4.17
C LEU A 81 10.23 -24.64 -3.06
N LEU A 82 9.47 -23.63 -2.62
CA LEU A 82 8.45 -23.78 -1.56
C LEU A 82 7.35 -24.77 -1.97
N LYS A 83 6.88 -24.70 -3.22
CA LYS A 83 5.91 -25.66 -3.78
C LYS A 83 6.47 -27.07 -3.79
N THR A 84 7.75 -27.23 -4.14
CA THR A 84 8.42 -28.54 -4.19
C THR A 84 8.57 -29.13 -2.79
N GLN A 85 9.04 -28.33 -1.82
CA GLN A 85 9.15 -28.75 -0.43
C GLN A 85 7.80 -29.16 0.16
N ARG A 86 6.74 -28.37 -0.08
CA ARG A 86 5.38 -28.70 0.32
C ARG A 86 4.90 -30.01 -0.31
N ALA A 87 5.13 -30.19 -1.62
CA ALA A 87 4.73 -31.40 -2.33
C ALA A 87 5.49 -32.64 -1.79
N GLN A 88 6.78 -32.50 -1.48
CA GLN A 88 7.59 -33.56 -0.88
C GLN A 88 7.08 -33.94 0.52
N ALA A 89 6.79 -32.97 1.38
CA ALA A 89 6.24 -33.22 2.71
C ALA A 89 4.85 -33.87 2.64
N ALA A 90 3.99 -33.39 1.74
CA ALA A 90 2.67 -33.99 1.52
C ALA A 90 2.77 -35.44 1.00
N ALA A 91 3.73 -35.73 0.13
CA ALA A 91 3.99 -37.09 -0.34
C ALA A 91 4.51 -38.00 0.78
N ALA A 92 5.38 -37.51 1.65
CA ALA A 92 5.87 -38.26 2.82
C ALA A 92 4.72 -38.62 3.79
N LEU A 93 3.83 -37.67 4.06
CA LEU A 93 2.62 -37.91 4.85
C LEU A 93 1.68 -38.92 4.19
N ALA A 94 1.49 -38.82 2.86
CA ALA A 94 0.68 -39.78 2.12
C ALA A 94 1.25 -41.20 2.21
N ALA A 95 2.58 -41.36 2.12
CA ALA A 95 3.25 -42.64 2.29
C ALA A 95 3.10 -43.18 3.72
N ALA A 96 3.34 -42.36 4.74
CA ALA A 96 3.23 -42.76 6.14
C ALA A 96 1.79 -43.14 6.53
N SER A 97 0.80 -42.37 6.07
CA SER A 97 -0.62 -42.67 6.29
C SER A 97 -1.07 -43.95 5.56
N ALA A 98 -0.57 -44.20 4.35
CA ALA A 98 -0.82 -45.45 3.64
C ALA A 98 -0.22 -46.66 4.38
N ASN A 99 1.01 -46.53 4.91
CA ASN A 99 1.64 -47.56 5.71
C ASN A 99 0.88 -47.84 7.01
N TYR A 100 0.47 -46.79 7.73
CA TYR A 100 -0.36 -46.93 8.93
C TYR A 100 -1.68 -47.66 8.63
N ARG A 101 -2.37 -47.28 7.55
CA ARG A 101 -3.61 -47.95 7.13
C ARG A 101 -3.39 -49.41 6.79
N LEU A 102 -2.34 -49.73 6.02
CA LEU A 102 -2.01 -51.10 5.66
C LEU A 102 -1.77 -51.98 6.90
N LEU A 103 -1.04 -51.47 7.90
CA LEU A 103 -0.77 -52.18 9.14
C LEU A 103 -2.01 -52.31 10.03
N LYS A 104 -2.86 -51.28 10.05
CA LYS A 104 -4.11 -51.26 10.81
C LYS A 104 -5.16 -52.22 10.26
N ASP A 105 -5.24 -52.32 8.93
CA ASP A 105 -6.17 -53.23 8.23
C ASP A 105 -5.61 -54.68 8.17
N GLY A 106 -4.37 -54.90 8.60
CA GLY A 106 -3.71 -56.19 8.63
C GLY A 106 -4.13 -57.12 9.80
N PRO A 107 -3.64 -58.36 9.83
CA PRO A 107 -3.98 -59.33 10.87
C PRO A 107 -3.51 -58.90 12.26
N ALA A 108 -4.40 -58.96 13.25
CA ALA A 108 -4.10 -58.62 14.64
C ALA A 108 -3.13 -59.63 15.26
N THR A 109 -1.83 -59.31 15.21
CA THR A 109 -0.76 -60.06 15.89
C THR A 109 -0.19 -59.23 17.03
N PRO A 110 0.36 -59.85 18.10
CA PRO A 110 1.02 -59.12 19.19
C PRO A 110 2.18 -58.23 18.71
N GLN A 111 2.85 -58.63 17.64
CA GLN A 111 3.91 -57.86 16.98
C GLN A 111 3.35 -56.72 16.12
N GLY A 112 2.16 -56.90 15.55
CA GLY A 112 1.46 -55.89 14.74
C GLY A 112 1.06 -54.66 15.55
N ALA A 113 0.64 -54.81 16.81
CA ALA A 113 0.29 -53.68 17.67
C ALA A 113 1.46 -52.69 17.86
N ALA A 114 2.68 -53.20 18.05
CA ALA A 114 3.88 -52.38 18.16
C ALA A 114 4.25 -51.69 16.82
N GLN A 115 3.97 -52.34 15.69
CA GLN A 115 4.20 -51.77 14.34
C GLN A 115 3.19 -50.66 14.03
N ILE A 116 1.92 -50.84 14.37
CA ILE A 116 0.86 -49.83 14.21
C ILE A 116 1.20 -48.58 15.02
N ALA A 117 1.61 -48.73 16.29
CA ALA A 117 1.98 -47.59 17.14
C ALA A 117 3.19 -46.80 16.59
N ARG A 118 4.17 -47.49 15.98
CA ARG A 118 5.31 -46.83 15.32
C ARG A 118 4.89 -46.09 14.05
N ALA A 119 4.05 -46.71 13.22
CA ALA A 119 3.55 -46.10 12.00
C ALA A 119 2.64 -44.89 12.27
N GLU A 120 1.89 -44.91 13.38
CA GLU A 120 1.10 -43.76 13.82
C GLU A 120 1.98 -42.58 14.21
N LEU A 121 3.06 -42.84 14.96
CA LEU A 121 4.04 -41.81 15.31
C LEU A 121 4.70 -41.22 14.07
N GLU A 122 5.10 -42.05 13.11
CA GLU A 122 5.70 -41.62 11.84
C GLU A 122 4.73 -40.75 11.02
N MET A 123 3.45 -41.16 10.93
CA MET A 123 2.41 -40.36 10.28
C MET A 123 2.23 -39.01 10.97
N LEU A 124 2.18 -38.98 12.31
CA LEU A 124 2.03 -37.75 13.06
C LEU A 124 3.24 -36.81 12.89
N GLN A 125 4.44 -37.36 12.85
CA GLN A 125 5.67 -36.61 12.57
C GLN A 125 5.65 -36.03 11.15
N ALA A 126 5.24 -36.81 10.16
CA ALA A 126 5.10 -36.33 8.79
C ALA A 126 4.02 -35.25 8.64
N GLN A 127 2.93 -35.35 9.41
CA GLN A 127 1.88 -34.32 9.48
C GLN A 127 2.43 -33.02 10.07
N GLN A 128 3.11 -33.10 11.22
CA GLN A 128 3.74 -31.94 11.85
C GLN A 128 4.73 -31.24 10.93
N ALA A 129 5.57 -32.00 10.21
CA ALA A 129 6.51 -31.41 9.25
C ALA A 129 5.81 -30.66 8.10
N LEU A 130 4.65 -31.15 7.64
CA LEU A 130 3.85 -30.42 6.65
C LEU A 130 3.21 -29.17 7.25
N ASP A 131 2.68 -29.26 8.47
CA ASP A 131 2.04 -28.14 9.16
C ASP A 131 3.03 -27.03 9.48
N ASP A 132 4.26 -27.34 9.88
CA ASP A 132 5.32 -26.36 10.12
C ASP A 132 5.64 -25.55 8.85
N LEU A 133 5.65 -26.21 7.68
CA LEU A 133 5.84 -25.52 6.39
C LEU A 133 4.68 -24.58 6.05
N VAL A 134 3.44 -24.94 6.40
CA VAL A 134 2.26 -24.11 6.16
C VAL A 134 2.18 -22.96 7.17
N SER A 135 2.42 -23.24 8.45
CA SER A 135 2.44 -22.26 9.54
C SER A 135 3.42 -21.13 9.25
N ASN A 136 4.63 -21.45 8.78
CA ASN A 136 5.61 -20.45 8.37
C ASN A 136 5.13 -19.57 7.20
N ALA A 137 4.29 -20.10 6.31
CA ALA A 137 3.68 -19.32 5.23
C ALA A 137 2.53 -18.44 5.74
N ASP A 138 1.74 -18.93 6.70
CA ASP A 138 0.64 -18.20 7.31
C ASP A 138 1.14 -17.03 8.19
N THR A 139 2.24 -17.21 8.92
CA THR A 139 2.87 -16.12 9.69
C THR A 139 3.41 -15.02 8.79
N ALA A 140 4.05 -15.38 7.68
CA ALA A 140 4.49 -14.41 6.67
C ALA A 140 3.31 -13.66 6.05
N ARG A 141 2.19 -14.35 5.81
CA ARG A 141 0.97 -13.71 5.30
C ARG A 141 0.34 -12.75 6.32
N ALA A 142 0.27 -13.14 7.58
CA ALA A 142 -0.27 -12.31 8.65
C ALA A 142 0.56 -11.03 8.88
N ALA A 143 1.90 -11.13 8.76
CA ALA A 143 2.79 -9.98 8.81
C ALA A 143 2.51 -8.99 7.67
N ALA A 144 2.39 -9.48 6.43
CA ALA A 144 2.04 -8.66 5.27
C ALA A 144 0.68 -7.98 5.43
N GLU A 145 -0.32 -8.70 5.95
CA GLU A 145 -1.66 -8.14 6.18
C GLU A 145 -1.64 -7.03 7.24
N LEU A 146 -0.80 -7.15 8.27
CA LEU A 146 -0.61 -6.12 9.29
C LEU A 146 0.09 -4.88 8.72
N GLU A 147 1.12 -5.06 7.89
CA GLU A 147 1.82 -3.96 7.23
C GLU A 147 0.89 -3.20 6.28
N VAL A 148 0.06 -3.94 5.51
CA VAL A 148 -0.98 -3.34 4.66
C VAL A 148 -2.03 -2.60 5.49
N ALA A 149 -2.41 -3.12 6.66
CA ALA A 149 -3.37 -2.44 7.55
C ALA A 149 -2.79 -1.14 8.12
N ASN A 150 -1.54 -1.16 8.57
CA ASN A 150 -0.83 0.03 9.05
C ASN A 150 -0.69 1.07 7.94
N ALA A 151 -0.34 0.64 6.73
CA ALA A 151 -0.27 1.49 5.55
C ALA A 151 -1.63 2.15 5.22
N LYS A 152 -2.74 1.39 5.31
CA LYS A 152 -4.09 1.95 5.13
C LYS A 152 -4.44 3.01 6.18
N GLN A 153 -4.03 2.80 7.42
CA GLN A 153 -4.31 3.75 8.50
C GLN A 153 -3.51 5.05 8.31
N ALA A 154 -2.25 4.97 7.89
CA ALA A 154 -1.44 6.14 7.52
C ALA A 154 -2.02 6.94 6.34
N VAL A 155 -2.74 6.29 5.42
CA VAL A 155 -3.46 6.98 4.32
C VAL A 155 -4.77 7.61 4.79
N TYR A 156 -5.41 7.07 5.83
CA TYR A 156 -6.67 7.63 6.36
C TYR A 156 -6.44 8.82 7.31
N ASP A 157 -5.33 8.83 8.04
CA ASP A 157 -5.00 9.87 9.02
C ASP A 157 -4.30 11.10 8.40
N ALA A 158 -4.03 11.09 7.09
CA ALA A 158 -3.43 12.19 6.30
C ALA A 158 -4.49 12.93 5.46
#